data_AF-A0A453RBN3-F1
#
_entry.id   AF-A0A453RBN3-F1
#
_cell.length_a   1.000
_cell.length_b   1.000
_cell.length_c   1.000
_cell.angle_alpha   90.00
_cell.angle_beta   90.00
_cell.angle_gamma   90.00
#
_symmetry.space_group_name_H-M   'P 1'
#
loop_
_entity.id
_entity.type
_entity.pdbx_description
1 polymer ?
#
loop_
_entity_poly.entity_id
_entity_poly.type
_entity_poly.pdbx_seq_one_letter_code
_entity_poly.pdbx_strand_id
1 'polypeptide(L)'
;MILKNAPAAVVKAVFDTCFTSTIQIVLESDDHGEMQNATECLAAFISGGRQELLVWGGEQGSTLKMLLSAASRLLDPELESSVSLFVGSYILQLILHLPSHLSPHIPELIAAIVRRMQTSDIAGLKSSLVVIIARLVHLSAPNVDQFINLLLAIPAQGYGSSLAYIMSEWSQLQ
;
A
#
# COMPACT_ATOMS: atom_id res chain seq x y z
N MET A 1 -10.32 15.06 8.85
CA MET A 1 -8.84 14.98 8.81
C MET A 1 -8.30 16.22 8.12
N ILE A 2 -7.40 16.96 8.78
CA ILE A 2 -6.86 18.27 8.33
C ILE A 2 -6.17 18.19 6.96
N LEU A 3 -5.62 17.01 6.59
CA LEU A 3 -4.87 16.80 5.35
C LEU A 3 -5.75 16.69 4.09
N LYS A 4 -7.01 16.25 4.19
CA LYS A 4 -7.87 16.01 3.02
C LYS A 4 -8.21 17.34 2.34
N ASN A 5 -7.78 17.50 1.09
CA ASN A 5 -7.95 18.72 0.27
C ASN A 5 -7.24 19.97 0.82
N ALA A 6 -6.26 19.81 1.69
CA ALA A 6 -5.47 20.93 2.19
C ALA A 6 -4.48 21.46 1.14
N PRO A 7 -4.16 22.76 1.15
CA PRO A 7 -3.06 23.30 0.35
C PRO A 7 -1.73 22.61 0.69
N ALA A 8 -0.84 22.47 -0.30
CA ALA A 8 0.46 21.81 -0.12
C ALA A 8 1.29 22.39 1.05
N ALA A 9 1.23 23.71 1.27
CA ALA A 9 1.89 24.37 2.40
C ALA A 9 1.38 23.87 3.77
N VAL A 10 0.07 23.60 3.88
CA VAL A 10 -0.53 23.03 5.09
C VAL A 10 -0.11 21.57 5.26
N VAL A 11 -0.15 20.78 4.19
CA VAL A 11 0.31 19.38 4.22
C VAL A 11 1.78 19.31 4.66
N LYS A 12 2.64 20.18 4.13
CA LYS A 12 4.05 20.28 4.51
C LYS A 12 4.20 20.65 5.99
N ALA A 13 3.48 21.66 6.48
CA ALA A 13 3.56 22.05 7.90
C ALA A 13 3.19 20.90 8.84
N VAL A 14 2.14 20.14 8.49
CA VAL A 14 1.74 18.95 9.25
C VAL A 14 2.78 17.83 9.10
N PHE A 15 3.37 17.65 7.92
CA PHE A 15 4.43 16.67 7.67
C PHE A 15 5.64 16.94 8.57
N ASP A 16 6.13 18.19 8.57
CA ASP A 16 7.26 18.64 9.39
C ASP A 16 7.00 18.42 10.90
N THR A 17 5.72 18.42 11.31
CA THR A 17 5.32 18.28 12.71
C THR A 17 5.19 16.83 13.17
N CYS A 18 4.56 15.95 12.36
CA CYS A 18 4.14 14.64 12.86
C CYS A 18 4.29 13.45 11.89
N PHE A 19 4.90 13.63 10.71
CA PHE A 19 5.03 12.53 9.76
C PHE A 19 5.81 11.34 10.35
N THR A 20 6.97 11.60 10.96
CA THR A 20 7.81 10.54 11.55
C THR A 20 7.08 9.82 12.69
N SER A 21 6.37 10.54 13.56
CA SER A 21 5.58 9.92 14.62
C SER A 21 4.43 9.09 14.06
N THR A 22 3.82 9.51 12.95
CA THR A 22 2.77 8.73 12.27
C THR A 22 3.34 7.42 11.72
N ILE A 23 4.54 7.46 11.13
CA ILE A 23 5.26 6.24 10.72
C ILE A 23 5.53 5.34 11.92
N GLN A 24 6.01 5.89 13.04
CA GLN A 24 6.30 5.11 14.26
C GLN A 24 5.05 4.43 14.81
N ILE A 25 3.89 5.10 14.80
CA ILE A 25 2.62 4.46 15.18
C ILE A 25 2.36 3.24 14.29
N VAL A 26 2.51 3.36 12.97
CA VAL A 26 2.36 2.22 12.06
C VAL A 26 3.40 1.15 12.29
N LEU A 27 4.61 1.46 12.76
CA LEU A 27 5.73 0.52 12.93
C LEU A 27 5.84 -0.13 14.32
N GLU A 28 5.32 0.51 15.36
CA GLU A 28 5.56 0.14 16.76
C GLU A 28 4.27 -0.02 17.58
N SER A 29 3.14 0.59 17.20
CA SER A 29 1.90 0.43 17.97
C SER A 29 1.34 -0.98 17.84
N ASP A 30 0.69 -1.45 18.91
CA ASP A 30 -0.11 -2.68 18.96
C ASP A 30 -1.62 -2.36 19.04
N ASP A 31 -2.01 -1.07 19.08
CA ASP A 31 -3.41 -0.67 19.05
C ASP A 31 -3.93 -0.58 17.61
N HIS A 32 -5.00 -1.32 17.33
CA HIS A 32 -5.54 -1.41 15.97
C HIS A 32 -6.10 -0.08 15.48
N GLY A 33 -6.73 0.69 16.35
CA GLY A 33 -7.30 1.99 16.01
C GLY A 33 -6.20 3.00 15.67
N GLU A 34 -5.12 3.04 16.45
CA GLU A 34 -3.95 3.87 16.16
C GLU A 34 -3.32 3.51 14.82
N MET A 35 -3.08 2.22 14.54
CA MET A 35 -2.49 1.77 13.29
C MET A 35 -3.39 2.08 12.08
N GLN A 36 -4.70 1.87 12.19
CA GLN A 36 -5.66 2.20 11.14
C GLN A 36 -5.68 3.70 10.84
N ASN A 37 -5.78 4.54 11.88
CA ASN A 37 -5.80 5.99 11.74
C ASN A 37 -4.47 6.52 11.17
N ALA A 38 -3.35 5.98 11.63
CA ALA A 38 -2.03 6.33 11.11
C ALA A 38 -1.89 5.93 9.64
N THR A 39 -2.40 4.77 9.24
CA THR A 39 -2.42 4.32 7.83
C THR A 39 -3.20 5.28 6.93
N GLU A 40 -4.40 5.71 7.35
CA GLU A 40 -5.17 6.72 6.62
C GLU A 40 -4.46 8.07 6.56
N CYS A 41 -3.79 8.46 7.65
CA CYS A 41 -3.00 9.69 7.72
C CYS A 41 -1.84 9.66 6.71
N LEU A 42 -1.09 8.55 6.66
CA LEU A 42 -0.02 8.35 5.68
C LEU A 42 -0.54 8.40 4.24
N ALA A 43 -1.70 7.79 3.96
CA ALA A 43 -2.32 7.86 2.65
C ALA A 43 -2.60 9.33 2.25
N ALA A 44 -3.11 10.15 3.17
CA ALA A 44 -3.37 11.55 2.90
C ALA A 44 -2.10 12.40 2.76
N PHE A 45 -1.03 12.09 3.51
CA PHE A 45 0.27 12.71 3.30
C PHE A 45 0.79 12.46 1.89
N ILE A 46 0.73 11.21 1.40
CA ILE A 46 1.18 10.87 0.05
C ILE A 46 0.30 11.57 -1.00
N SER A 47 -1.02 11.59 -0.79
CA SER A 47 -1.95 12.22 -1.73
C SER A 47 -1.72 13.74 -1.85
N GLY A 48 -1.50 14.41 -0.71
CA GLY A 48 -1.29 15.85 -0.63
C GLY A 48 0.11 16.30 -1.03
N GLY A 49 1.14 15.58 -0.57
CA GLY A 49 2.55 15.93 -0.81
C GLY A 49 3.15 15.32 -2.07
N ARG A 50 2.55 14.25 -2.62
CA ARG A 50 2.98 13.58 -3.84
C ARG A 50 4.49 13.28 -3.82
N GLN A 51 5.21 13.64 -4.89
CA GLN A 51 6.67 13.47 -4.96
C GLN A 51 7.43 14.45 -4.05
N GLU A 52 6.88 15.64 -3.76
CA GLU A 52 7.54 16.62 -2.90
C GLU A 52 7.76 16.10 -1.48
N LEU A 53 6.88 15.21 -1.02
CA LEU A 53 7.01 14.55 0.28
C LEU A 53 8.36 13.83 0.44
N LEU A 54 8.94 13.29 -0.63
CA LEU A 54 10.26 12.66 -0.59
C LEU A 54 11.38 13.69 -0.37
N VAL A 55 11.20 14.91 -0.87
CA VAL A 55 12.15 16.01 -0.70
C VAL A 55 12.05 16.61 0.70
N TRP A 56 10.85 16.69 1.27
CA TRP A 56 10.63 17.27 2.60
C TRP A 56 11.36 16.53 3.72
N GLY A 57 11.51 15.20 3.60
CA GLY A 57 12.27 14.39 4.56
C GLY A 57 13.79 14.39 4.35
N GLY A 58 14.30 15.24 3.45
CA GLY A 58 15.73 15.41 3.17
C GLY A 58 16.28 14.47 2.09
N GLU A 59 17.57 14.59 1.79
CA GLU A 59 18.16 14.07 0.56
C GLU A 59 18.58 12.59 0.57
N GLN A 60 18.21 11.80 1.59
CA GLN A 60 18.75 10.43 1.78
C GLN A 60 17.77 9.30 1.45
N GLY A 61 16.60 9.58 0.85
CA GLY A 61 15.60 8.54 0.56
C GLY A 61 15.00 7.87 1.81
N SER A 62 15.26 8.43 3.00
CA SER A 62 14.75 7.96 4.29
C SER A 62 13.23 7.89 4.31
N THR A 63 12.56 8.89 3.74
CA THR A 63 11.10 8.95 3.63
C THR A 63 10.52 7.79 2.85
N LEU A 64 11.11 7.48 1.68
CA LEU A 64 10.67 6.35 0.88
C LEU A 64 10.85 5.04 1.64
N LYS A 65 12.00 4.86 2.30
CA LYS A 65 12.26 3.67 3.12
C LYS A 65 11.22 3.52 4.23
N MET A 66 10.90 4.59 4.96
CA MET A 66 9.87 4.59 6.01
C MET A 66 8.50 4.19 5.46
N LEU A 67 8.11 4.73 4.31
CA LEU A 67 6.84 4.38 3.65
C LEU A 67 6.80 2.90 3.23
N LEU A 68 7.88 2.38 2.66
CA LEU A 68 7.96 0.96 2.28
C LEU A 68 7.99 0.05 3.50
N SER A 69 8.66 0.43 4.59
CA SER A 69 8.63 -0.29 5.87
C SER A 69 7.21 -0.33 6.46
N ALA A 70 6.46 0.77 6.39
CA ALA A 70 5.07 0.81 6.81
C ALA A 70 4.20 -0.12 5.94
N ALA A 71 4.39 -0.12 4.61
CA ALA A 71 3.69 -1.04 3.72
C ALA A 71 3.99 -2.51 4.05
N SER A 72 5.26 -2.82 4.33
CA SER A 72 5.69 -4.16 4.71
C SER A 72 5.02 -4.64 5.99
N ARG A 73 5.03 -3.81 7.07
CA ARG A 73 4.36 -4.16 8.33
C ARG A 73 2.85 -4.35 8.12
N LEU A 74 2.18 -3.42 7.44
CA LEU A 74 0.73 -3.49 7.21
C LEU A 74 0.29 -4.68 6.34
N LEU A 75 1.19 -5.26 5.55
CA LEU A 75 0.93 -6.46 4.73
C LEU A 75 1.47 -7.75 5.36
N ASP A 76 2.12 -7.67 6.53
CA ASP A 76 2.67 -8.83 7.21
C ASP A 76 1.53 -9.80 7.59
N PRO A 77 1.52 -11.06 7.12
CA PRO A 77 0.47 -12.02 7.42
C PRO A 77 0.33 -12.34 8.91
N GLU A 78 1.35 -12.10 9.74
CA GLU A 78 1.30 -12.36 11.18
C GLU A 78 0.48 -11.30 11.95
N LEU A 79 0.23 -10.13 11.36
CA LEU A 79 -0.65 -9.14 11.96
C LEU A 79 -2.13 -9.52 11.82
N GLU A 80 -2.94 -9.14 12.80
CA GLU A 80 -4.38 -9.31 12.71
C GLU A 80 -4.96 -8.52 11.52
N SER A 81 -5.93 -9.11 10.83
CA SER A 81 -6.48 -8.53 9.58
C SER A 81 -7.18 -7.20 9.79
N SER A 82 -7.70 -6.94 10.98
CA SER A 82 -8.35 -5.68 11.32
C SER A 82 -7.38 -4.49 11.25
N VAL A 83 -6.09 -4.69 11.54
CA VAL A 83 -5.06 -3.65 11.43
C VAL A 83 -4.89 -3.13 10.00
N SER A 84 -4.99 -4.03 9.02
CA SER A 84 -4.74 -3.72 7.61
C SER A 84 -5.95 -3.16 6.86
N LEU A 85 -7.08 -2.90 7.52
CA LEU A 85 -8.35 -2.52 6.87
C LEU A 85 -8.23 -1.38 5.83
N PHE A 86 -7.35 -0.40 6.08
CA PHE A 86 -7.15 0.75 5.20
C PHE A 86 -5.87 0.70 4.35
N VAL A 87 -5.13 -0.43 4.39
CA VAL A 87 -3.85 -0.57 3.67
C VAL A 87 -4.02 -0.42 2.16
N GLY A 88 -5.16 -0.83 1.60
CA GLY A 88 -5.44 -0.66 0.17
C GLY A 88 -5.39 0.81 -0.27
N SER A 89 -6.02 1.71 0.50
CA SER A 89 -5.98 3.15 0.21
C SER A 89 -4.56 3.70 0.26
N TYR A 90 -3.79 3.30 1.27
CA TYR A 90 -2.38 3.68 1.42
C TYR A 90 -1.51 3.22 0.24
N ILE A 91 -1.57 1.94 -0.13
CA ILE A 91 -0.82 1.39 -1.26
C ILE A 91 -1.24 2.06 -2.58
N LEU A 92 -2.53 2.34 -2.75
CA LEU A 92 -3.02 3.06 -3.92
C LEU A 92 -2.35 4.43 -4.05
N GLN A 93 -2.23 5.20 -2.96
CA GLN A 93 -1.57 6.50 -3.00
C GLN A 93 -0.08 6.39 -3.35
N LEU A 94 0.62 5.37 -2.85
CA LEU A 94 2.01 5.09 -3.24
C LEU A 94 2.12 4.85 -4.76
N ILE A 95 1.25 3.99 -5.31
CA ILE A 95 1.23 3.67 -6.74
C ILE A 95 0.93 4.91 -7.59
N LEU A 96 -0.04 5.72 -7.19
CA LEU A 96 -0.48 6.87 -7.97
C LEU A 96 0.51 8.03 -7.96
N HIS A 97 1.20 8.25 -6.84
CA HIS A 97 2.00 9.46 -6.66
C HIS A 97 3.51 9.22 -6.68
N LEU A 98 3.97 7.98 -6.44
CA LEU A 98 5.38 7.60 -6.44
C LEU A 98 5.71 6.44 -7.42
N PRO A 99 5.16 6.40 -8.65
CA PRO A 99 5.25 5.22 -9.51
C PRO A 99 6.69 4.82 -9.89
N SER A 100 7.56 5.79 -10.20
CA SER A 100 8.97 5.53 -10.55
C SER A 100 9.75 4.94 -9.38
N HIS A 101 9.46 5.39 -8.16
CA HIS A 101 10.10 4.90 -6.95
C HIS A 101 9.56 3.54 -6.52
N LEU A 102 8.29 3.24 -6.82
CA LEU A 102 7.67 1.98 -6.48
C LEU A 102 7.97 0.87 -7.50
N SER A 103 8.24 1.22 -8.76
CA SER A 103 8.47 0.25 -9.86
C SER A 103 9.43 -0.90 -9.50
N PRO A 104 10.59 -0.68 -8.84
CA PRO A 104 11.50 -1.76 -8.49
C PRO A 104 10.94 -2.73 -7.43
N HIS A 105 9.97 -2.27 -6.63
CA HIS A 105 9.37 -3.00 -5.52
C HIS A 105 8.05 -3.69 -5.88
N ILE A 106 7.53 -3.51 -7.10
CA ILE A 106 6.24 -4.08 -7.53
C ILE A 106 6.17 -5.60 -7.36
N PRO A 107 7.18 -6.41 -7.76
CA PRO A 107 7.13 -7.85 -7.57
C PRO A 107 6.95 -8.26 -6.10
N GLU A 108 7.71 -7.63 -5.21
CA GLU A 108 7.64 -7.90 -3.76
C GLU A 108 6.32 -7.42 -3.16
N LEU A 109 5.84 -6.25 -3.58
CA LEU A 109 4.55 -5.71 -3.16
C LEU A 109 3.40 -6.65 -3.55
N ILE A 110 3.39 -7.17 -4.78
CA ILE A 110 2.37 -8.14 -5.21
C ILE A 110 2.44 -9.41 -4.36
N ALA A 111 3.64 -9.95 -4.13
CA ALA A 111 3.79 -11.14 -3.29
C ALA A 111 3.32 -10.91 -1.85
N ALA A 112 3.56 -9.72 -1.29
CA ALA A 112 3.04 -9.34 0.03
C ALA A 112 1.51 -9.19 0.03
N ILE A 113 0.93 -8.54 -0.99
CA ILE A 113 -0.52 -8.41 -1.16
C ILE A 113 -1.19 -9.79 -1.25
N VAL A 114 -0.66 -10.69 -2.08
CA VAL A 114 -1.21 -12.03 -2.26
C VAL A 114 -1.17 -12.80 -0.94
N ARG A 115 -0.02 -12.82 -0.24
CA ARG A 115 0.08 -13.46 1.08
C ARG A 115 -0.95 -12.90 2.07
N ARG A 116 -1.07 -11.56 2.15
CA ARG A 116 -2.02 -10.88 3.02
C ARG A 116 -3.47 -11.22 2.69
N MET A 117 -3.81 -11.34 1.41
CA MET A 117 -5.15 -11.78 0.98
C MET A 117 -5.42 -13.23 1.41
N GLN A 118 -4.43 -14.12 1.27
CA GLN A 118 -4.57 -15.54 1.63
C GLN A 118 -4.74 -15.76 3.13
N THR A 119 -4.18 -14.90 3.98
CA THR A 119 -4.27 -15.01 5.44
C THR A 119 -5.39 -14.17 6.07
N SER A 120 -6.12 -13.39 5.27
CA SER A 120 -7.19 -12.52 5.78
C SER A 120 -8.57 -13.14 5.59
N ASP A 121 -9.37 -13.21 6.65
CA ASP A 121 -10.79 -13.57 6.56
C ASP A 121 -11.71 -12.38 6.28
N ILE A 122 -11.18 -11.15 6.31
CA ILE A 122 -11.96 -9.94 6.09
C ILE A 122 -12.17 -9.72 4.59
N ALA A 123 -13.39 -9.97 4.11
CA ALA A 123 -13.77 -9.78 2.71
C ALA A 123 -13.49 -8.35 2.19
N GLY A 124 -13.76 -7.33 3.00
CA GLY A 124 -13.49 -5.93 2.66
C GLY A 124 -12.00 -5.65 2.41
N LEU A 125 -11.11 -6.26 3.20
CA LEU A 125 -9.67 -6.14 3.00
C LEU A 125 -9.25 -6.81 1.69
N LYS A 126 -9.68 -8.06 1.44
CA LYS A 126 -9.40 -8.76 0.18
C LYS A 126 -9.88 -7.95 -1.03
N SER A 127 -11.11 -7.42 -0.96
CA SER A 127 -11.69 -6.58 -2.00
C SER A 127 -10.82 -5.36 -2.29
N SER A 128 -10.38 -4.66 -1.23
CA SER A 128 -9.53 -3.47 -1.36
C SER A 128 -8.20 -3.81 -2.02
N LEU A 129 -7.62 -4.98 -1.73
CA LEU A 129 -6.34 -5.44 -2.26
C LEU A 129 -6.46 -5.93 -3.72
N VAL A 130 -7.57 -6.56 -4.10
CA VAL A 130 -7.86 -6.89 -5.50
C VAL A 130 -7.88 -5.63 -6.37
N VAL A 131 -8.48 -4.53 -5.87
CA VAL A 131 -8.49 -3.25 -6.59
C VAL A 131 -7.08 -2.69 -6.81
N ILE A 132 -6.14 -2.96 -5.91
CA ILE A 132 -4.72 -2.58 -6.10
C ILE A 132 -4.11 -3.33 -7.27
N ILE A 133 -4.33 -4.65 -7.35
CA ILE A 133 -3.86 -5.45 -8.48
C ILE A 133 -4.50 -4.96 -9.77
N ALA A 134 -5.81 -4.72 -9.78
CA ALA A 134 -6.50 -4.16 -10.93
C ALA A 134 -5.86 -2.83 -11.37
N ARG A 135 -5.53 -1.93 -10.43
CA ARG A 135 -4.87 -0.67 -10.76
C ARG A 135 -3.49 -0.87 -11.38
N LEU A 136 -2.70 -1.80 -10.87
CA LEU A 136 -1.38 -2.12 -11.43
C LEU A 136 -1.48 -2.67 -12.86
N VAL A 137 -2.49 -3.51 -13.16
CA VAL A 137 -2.74 -3.98 -14.54
C VAL A 137 -2.97 -2.80 -15.47
N HIS A 138 -3.84 -1.85 -15.09
CA HIS A 138 -4.11 -0.66 -15.90
C HIS A 138 -2.86 0.21 -16.13
N LEU A 139 -2.02 0.37 -15.11
CA LEU A 139 -0.78 1.15 -15.18
C LEU A 139 0.35 0.43 -15.94
N SER A 140 0.20 -0.87 -16.19
CA SER A 140 1.18 -1.65 -16.95
C SER A 140 1.06 -1.47 -18.46
N ALA A 141 0.00 -0.82 -18.95
CA ALA A 141 -0.15 -0.55 -20.38
C ALA A 141 1.02 0.30 -20.91
N PRO A 142 1.63 -0.07 -22.06
CA PRO A 142 1.20 -1.12 -23.00
C PRO A 142 1.71 -2.54 -22.68
N ASN A 143 2.59 -2.72 -21.70
CA ASN A 143 3.27 -3.98 -21.33
C ASN A 143 2.45 -4.88 -20.40
N VAL A 144 1.14 -5.04 -20.68
CA VAL A 144 0.24 -5.83 -19.83
C VAL A 144 0.67 -7.31 -19.79
N ASP A 145 1.18 -7.83 -20.90
CA ASP A 145 1.70 -9.20 -21.00
C ASP A 145 2.82 -9.47 -19.98
N GLN A 146 3.74 -8.53 -19.80
CA GLN A 146 4.81 -8.63 -18.82
C GLN A 146 4.26 -8.66 -17.39
N PHE A 147 3.25 -7.85 -17.10
CA PHE A 147 2.61 -7.83 -15.79
C PHE A 147 1.84 -9.13 -15.51
N ILE A 148 1.13 -9.68 -16.50
CA ILE A 148 0.46 -10.99 -16.37
C ILE A 148 1.49 -12.10 -16.14
N ASN A 149 2.61 -12.10 -16.87
CA ASN A 149 3.69 -13.06 -16.64
C ASN A 149 4.28 -12.96 -15.23
N LEU A 150 4.38 -11.75 -14.67
CA LEU A 150 4.76 -11.56 -13.27
C LEU A 150 3.75 -12.20 -12.31
N LEU A 151 2.45 -12.01 -12.52
CA LEU A 151 1.41 -12.65 -11.68
C LEU A 151 1.40 -14.18 -11.82
N LEU A 152 1.78 -14.71 -12.98
CA LEU A 152 1.94 -16.16 -13.19
C LEU A 152 3.16 -16.72 -12.44
N ALA A 153 4.24 -15.93 -12.33
CA ALA A 153 5.48 -16.35 -11.69
C ALA A 153 5.45 -16.30 -10.14
N ILE A 154 4.59 -15.44 -9.55
CA ILE A 154 4.47 -15.33 -8.10
C ILE A 154 3.58 -16.47 -7.56
N PRO A 155 4.04 -17.29 -6.60
CA PRO A 155 3.25 -18.39 -6.07
C PRO A 155 2.11 -17.90 -5.15
N ALA A 156 1.02 -18.67 -5.12
CA ALA A 156 -0.08 -18.51 -4.17
C ALA A 156 -0.45 -19.89 -3.60
N GLN A 157 -0.52 -20.03 -2.28
CA GLN A 157 -0.77 -21.32 -1.63
C GLN A 157 -2.11 -21.91 -2.07
N GLY A 158 -2.11 -23.17 -2.52
CA GLY A 158 -3.31 -23.87 -3.00
C GLY A 158 -3.77 -23.51 -4.42
N TYR A 159 -3.04 -22.64 -5.13
CA TYR A 159 -3.37 -22.21 -6.49
C TYR A 159 -2.18 -22.41 -7.43
N GLY A 160 -2.44 -22.53 -8.74
CA GLY A 160 -1.39 -22.67 -9.75
C GLY A 160 -0.52 -21.42 -9.92
N SER A 161 -1.01 -20.25 -9.54
CA SER A 161 -0.30 -18.97 -9.57
C SER A 161 -1.06 -17.91 -8.78
N SER A 162 -0.41 -16.76 -8.51
CA SER A 162 -1.09 -15.58 -7.94
C SER A 162 -2.20 -15.06 -8.85
N LEU A 163 -2.02 -15.12 -10.18
CA LEU A 163 -3.09 -14.76 -11.11
C LEU A 163 -4.35 -15.61 -10.89
N ALA A 164 -4.20 -16.93 -10.79
CA ALA A 164 -5.33 -17.83 -10.57
C ALA A 164 -6.05 -17.54 -9.24
N TYR A 165 -5.27 -17.29 -8.18
CA TYR A 165 -5.82 -16.91 -6.89
C TYR A 165 -6.60 -15.59 -6.94
N ILE A 166 -5.98 -14.53 -7.45
CA ILE A 166 -6.58 -13.18 -7.53
C ILE A 166 -7.87 -13.21 -8.35
N MET A 167 -7.88 -13.91 -9.49
CA MET A 167 -9.09 -14.04 -10.31
C MET A 167 -10.22 -14.79 -9.59
N SER A 168 -9.88 -15.79 -8.75
CA SER A 168 -10.87 -16.51 -7.95
C SER A 168 -11.48 -15.67 -6.84
N GLU A 169 -10.67 -14.82 -6.18
CA GLU A 169 -11.16 -13.87 -5.18
C GLU A 169 -12.00 -12.79 -5.86
N TRP A 170 -11.56 -12.26 -7.01
CA TRP A 170 -12.28 -11.23 -7.75
C TRP A 170 -13.67 -11.71 -8.19
N SER A 171 -13.80 -12.93 -8.71
CA SER A 171 -15.11 -13.44 -9.14
C SER A 171 -16.12 -13.60 -8.00
N GLN A 172 -15.64 -13.69 -6.75
CA GLN A 172 -16.48 -13.77 -5.55
C GLN A 172 -16.91 -12.39 -5.02
N LEU A 173 -16.38 -11.28 -5.55
CA LEU A 173 -16.73 -9.91 -5.15
C LEU A 173 -18.04 -9.38 -5.77
N GLN A 174 -18.88 -10.28 -6.30
CA GLN A 174 -20.21 -9.96 -6.84
C GLN A 174 -21.28 -10.02 -5.74
#